data_AF-A0ABF7QCG1-F1
#
_entry.id   AF-A0ABF7QCG1-F1
#
_cell.length_a   1.000
_cell.length_b   1.000
_cell.length_c   1.000
_cell.angle_alpha   90.00
_cell.angle_beta   90.00
_cell.angle_gamma   90.00
#
_symmetry.space_group_name_H-M   'P 1'
#
loop_
_entity.id
_entity.type
_entity.pdbx_description
1 polymer ?
#
loop_
_entity_poly.entity_id
_entity_poly.type
_entity_poly.pdbx_seq_one_letter_code
_entity_poly.pdbx_strand_id
1 'polypeptide(L)' 'MMRCLITLRDSVAMERAMGALAKYRYTADGESVAPEGHPREWSHWLLEINSAEFNAINDHVEAGDIVEMKPSTSSQTVV' A
#
# COMPACT_ATOMS: atom_id res chain seq x y z
N MET A 1 9.90 8.47 11.13
CA MET A 1 9.06 8.03 10.00
C MET A 1 8.25 6.84 10.49
N MET A 2 6.93 7.00 10.63
CA MET A 2 6.03 5.89 10.97
C MET A 2 5.60 5.24 9.67
N ARG A 3 5.76 3.92 9.59
CA ARG A 3 5.19 3.11 8.53
C ARG A 3 3.85 2.56 9.01
N CYS A 4 2.96 2.30 8.08
CA CYS A 4 1.62 1.79 8.28
C CYS A 4 1.37 0.66 7.28
N LEU A 5 0.71 -0.38 7.74
CA LEU A 5 0.16 -1.43 6.90
C LEU A 5 -1.29 -1.06 6.57
N ILE A 6 -1.59 -0.88 5.29
CA ILE A 6 -2.98 -0.72 4.84
C ILE A 6 -3.47 -2.03 4.21
N THR A 7 -4.75 -2.32 4.42
CA THR A 7 -5.46 -3.42 3.77
C THR A 7 -6.35 -2.84 2.68
N LEU A 8 -6.16 -3.29 1.45
CA LEU A 8 -6.94 -2.90 0.28
C LEU A 8 -7.99 -3.96 -0.03
N ARG A 9 -9.18 -3.51 -0.43
CA ARG A 9 -10.38 -4.32 -0.62
C ARG A 9 -10.22 -5.41 -1.67
N ASP A 10 -9.54 -5.14 -2.78
CA ASP A 10 -9.48 -6.02 -3.94
C ASP A 10 -8.33 -5.64 -4.86
N SER A 11 -8.15 -6.39 -5.96
CA SER A 11 -7.08 -6.15 -6.93
C SER A 11 -7.19 -4.79 -7.64
N VAL A 12 -8.39 -4.24 -7.84
CA VAL A 12 -8.56 -2.93 -8.48
C VAL A 12 -8.08 -1.82 -7.55
N ALA A 13 -8.44 -1.90 -6.26
CA ALA A 13 -7.93 -1.01 -5.23
C ALA A 13 -6.39 -1.08 -5.14
N MET A 14 -5.82 -2.29 -5.25
CA MET A 14 -4.38 -2.51 -5.31
C MET A 14 -3.72 -1.86 -6.53
N GLU A 15 -4.25 -2.07 -7.73
CA GLU A 15 -3.68 -1.48 -8.95
C GLU A 15 -3.67 0.05 -8.90
N ARG A 16 -4.74 0.65 -8.35
CA ARG A 16 -4.82 2.11 -8.13
C ARG A 16 -3.78 2.59 -7.12
N ALA A 17 -3.69 1.94 -5.96
CA ALA A 17 -2.71 2.28 -4.93
C ALA A 17 -1.27 2.13 -5.44
N MET A 18 -0.98 1.08 -6.19
CA MET A 18 0.32 0.86 -6.81
C MET A 18 0.63 1.87 -7.91
N GLY A 19 -0.35 2.24 -8.73
CA GLY A 19 -0.20 3.30 -9.73
C GLY A 19 0.09 4.66 -9.08
N ALA A 20 -0.56 4.98 -7.97
CA ALA A 20 -0.30 6.17 -7.17
C ALA A 20 1.11 6.18 -6.57
N LEU A 21 1.51 5.05 -5.96
CA LEU A 21 2.86 4.89 -5.41
C LEU A 21 3.94 4.98 -6.47
N ALA A 22 3.75 4.32 -7.62
CA ALA A 22 4.71 4.36 -8.71
C ALA A 22 4.91 5.79 -9.21
N LYS A 23 3.82 6.58 -9.35
CA LYS A 23 3.92 8.01 -9.69
C LYS A 23 4.65 8.80 -8.62
N TYR A 24 4.25 8.66 -7.35
CA TYR A 24 4.86 9.37 -6.23
C TYR A 24 6.37 9.07 -6.14
N ARG A 25 6.76 7.79 -6.18
CA ARG A 25 8.16 7.36 -6.08
C ARG A 25 8.97 7.74 -7.31
N TYR A 26 8.41 7.63 -8.51
CA TYR A 26 9.06 8.14 -9.74
C TYR A 26 9.33 9.64 -9.66
N THR A 27 8.40 10.42 -9.11
CA THR A 27 8.59 11.87 -8.89
C THR A 27 9.47 12.20 -7.68
N ALA A 28 9.70 11.25 -6.77
CA ALA A 28 10.43 11.43 -5.52
C ALA A 28 11.79 10.70 -5.49
N ASP A 29 12.32 10.25 -6.64
CA ASP A 29 13.58 9.49 -6.80
C ASP A 29 13.60 8.14 -6.04
N GLY A 30 12.42 7.59 -5.70
CA GLY A 30 12.26 6.37 -4.92
C GLY A 30 12.21 5.10 -5.76
N GLU A 31 12.85 4.02 -5.30
CA GLU A 31 12.80 2.69 -5.94
C GLU A 31 11.37 2.14 -6.03
N SER A 32 11.03 1.56 -7.19
CA SER A 32 9.77 0.85 -7.41
C SER A 32 9.73 -0.44 -6.60
N VAL A 33 9.20 -0.38 -5.38
CA VAL A 33 8.84 -1.59 -4.61
C VAL A 33 7.49 -2.08 -5.11
N ALA A 34 7.49 -3.02 -6.06
CA ALA A 34 6.32 -3.85 -6.31
C ALA A 34 6.16 -4.81 -5.11
N PRO A 35 4.95 -5.00 -4.56
CA PRO A 35 4.74 -5.94 -3.48
C PRO A 35 5.17 -7.34 -3.92
N GLU A 36 6.01 -7.99 -3.13
CA GLU A 36 6.37 -9.39 -3.37
C GLU A 36 5.15 -10.27 -3.07
N GLY A 37 4.60 -10.88 -4.13
CA GLY A 37 3.48 -11.80 -4.05
C GLY A 37 2.39 -11.46 -5.06
N HIS A 38 2.27 -12.28 -6.11
CA HIS A 38 1.14 -12.24 -7.04
C HIS A 38 0.24 -13.48 -6.89
N PRO A 39 -0.67 -13.52 -5.90
CA PRO A 39 -1.79 -14.43 -5.92
C PRO A 39 -3.05 -13.67 -6.37
N ARG A 40 -3.52 -14.00 -7.58
CA ARG A 40 -4.80 -13.55 -8.17
C ARG A 40 -6.06 -13.85 -7.33
N GLU A 41 -5.89 -14.50 -6.18
CA GLU A 41 -6.95 -15.05 -5.33
C GLU A 41 -7.02 -14.40 -3.93
N TRP A 42 -6.19 -13.39 -3.64
CA TRP A 42 -6.29 -12.69 -2.36
C TRP A 42 -7.46 -11.72 -2.39
N SER A 43 -8.50 -12.04 -1.63
CA SER A 43 -9.65 -11.17 -1.39
C SER A 43 -9.26 -9.84 -0.74
N HIS A 44 -8.06 -9.70 -0.16
CA HIS A 44 -7.56 -8.45 0.41
C HIS A 44 -6.04 -8.34 0.23
N TRP A 45 -5.52 -7.13 0.01
CA TRP A 45 -4.10 -6.87 -0.20
C TRP A 45 -3.49 -6.06 0.93
N LEU A 46 -2.34 -6.50 1.46
CA LEU A 46 -1.61 -5.78 2.50
C LEU A 46 -0.46 -4.99 1.88
N LEU A 47 -0.36 -3.70 2.20
CA LEU A 47 0.64 -2.81 1.66
C LEU A 47 1.28 -1.98 2.78
N GLU A 48 2.59 -2.12 2.96
CA GLU A 48 3.36 -1.31 3.91
C GLU A 48 3.80 0.00 3.24
N ILE A 49 3.42 1.13 3.83
CA ILE A 49 3.66 2.49 3.31
C ILE A 49 3.97 3.45 4.45
N ASN A 50 4.70 4.52 4.15
CA ASN A 50 4.88 5.64 5.07
C ASN A 50 3.76 6.69 4.96
N SER A 51 3.78 7.68 5.84
CA SER A 51 2.75 8.74 5.89
C SER A 51 2.63 9.57 4.61
N ALA A 52 3.74 9.80 3.89
CA ALA A 52 3.73 10.56 2.64
C ALA A 52 3.19 9.72 1.48
N GLU A 53 3.57 8.45 1.44
CA GLU A 53 3.04 7.46 0.50
C GLU A 53 1.53 7.23 0.69
N PHE A 54 1.06 7.21 1.94
CA PHE A 54 -0.37 7.13 2.24
C PHE A 54 -1.14 8.32 1.68
N ASN A 55 -0.65 9.55 1.86
CA ASN A 55 -1.29 10.74 1.30
C ASN A 55 -1.36 10.67 -0.23
N ALA A 56 -0.31 10.16 -0.89
CA ALA A 56 -0.32 9.98 -2.34
C ALA A 56 -1.33 8.91 -2.79
N ILE A 57 -1.47 7.80 -2.06
CA ILE A 57 -2.46 6.76 -2.37
C ILE A 57 -3.88 7.29 -2.15
N ASN A 58 -4.12 8.00 -1.03
CA ASN A 58 -5.44 8.47 -0.63
C ASN A 58 -6.08 9.44 -1.63
N ASP A 59 -5.28 10.14 -2.45
CA ASP A 59 -5.77 11.00 -3.53
C ASP A 59 -6.26 10.22 -4.76
N HIS A 60 -5.84 8.96 -4.90
CA HIS A 60 -6.01 8.15 -6.11
C HIS A 60 -6.87 6.88 -5.92
N VAL A 61 -7.14 6.48 -4.68
CA VAL A 61 -8.07 5.39 -4.34
C VAL A 61 -9.46 5.93 -4.01
N GLU A 62 -10.49 5.12 -4.19
CA GLU A 62 -11.87 5.49 -3.86
C GLU A 62 -12.19 5.28 -2.37
N ALA A 63 -13.23 5.95 -1.88
CA ALA A 63 -13.71 5.76 -0.53
C ALA A 63 -14.19 4.30 -0.34
N GLY A 64 -13.49 3.56 0.53
CA GLY A 64 -13.75 2.13 0.78
C GLY A 64 -12.79 1.16 0.10
N ASP A 65 -11.83 1.66 -0.71
CA ASP A 65 -10.72 0.86 -1.25
C ASP A 65 -9.75 0.44 -0.13
N ILE A 66 -9.52 1.31 0.87
CA ILE A 66 -8.76 0.98 2.08
C ILE A 66 -9.76 0.52 3.15
N VAL A 67 -9.71 -0.76 3.50
CA VAL A 67 -10.63 -1.39 4.46
C VAL A 67 -10.07 -1.40 5.88
N GLU A 68 -8.75 -1.34 6.03
CA GLU A 68 -8.09 -1.30 7.34
C GLU A 68 -6.75 -0.54 7.22
N MET A 69 -6.38 0.19 8.28
CA MET A 69 -5.05 0.75 8.45
C MET A 69 -4.54 0.37 9.84
N LYS A 70 -3.34 -0.20 9.89
CA LYS A 70 -2.62 -0.51 11.13
C LYS A 70 -1.25 0.18 11.11
N PRO A 71 -0.82 0.83 12.20
CA PRO A 71 0.57 1.27 12.30
C PRO A 71 1.48 0.04 12.22
N SER A 72 2.53 0.08 11.39
CA SER A 72 3.50 -1.00 11.35
C SER A 72 4.42 -0.85 12.56
N THR A 73 3.97 -1.37 13.70
CA THR A 73 4.87 -1.60 14.82
C THR A 73 5.85 -2.66 14.37
N SER A 74 7.13 -2.31 14.25
CA SER A 74 8.23 -3.24 14.03
C SER A 74 8.28 -4.27 15.17
N SER A 75 7.45 -5.31 15.08
CA SER A 75 7.40 -6.51 15.94
C SER A 75 6.37 -7.48 15.34
N GLN A 76 6.54 -7.88 14.08
CA GLN A 76 6.10 -9.21 13.67
C GLN A 76 7.37 -10.02 13.44
N THR A 77 7.82 -10.65 14.52
CA THR A 77 8.72 -11.79 14.48
C THR A 77 8.10 -12.81 13.52
N VAL A 78 8.75 -13.00 12.39
CA VAL A 78 8.52 -14.17 11.54
C VAL A 78 8.98 -15.37 12.38
N VAL A 79 8.05 -16.22 12.80
CA VAL A 79 8.34 -17.53 13.40
C VAL A 79 8.16 -18.61 12.35
#